data_AF-W7KLU9-F1
#
_entry.id   AF-W7KLU9-F1
#
_cell.length_a   1.000
_cell.length_b   1.000
_cell.length_c   1.000
_cell.angle_alpha   90.00
_cell.angle_beta   90.00
_cell.angle_gamma   90.00
#
_symmetry.space_group_name_H-M   'P 1'
#
loop_
_entity.id
_entity.type
_entity.pdbx_description
1 polymer ?
#
loop_
_entity_poly.entity_id
_entity_poly.type
_entity_poly.pdbx_seq_one_letter_code
_entity_poly.pdbx_strand_id
1 'polypeptide(L)'
;MIEDFLAKKGYSVEKQGEKLSVNMGDYAFTIEGNTLVLPIPLPTGRESLDDLVAMGVKYARASRLVQGIGEPVEYKIEGSTLLVIKRFQTREELEKRLIKAVEGIESLRYFL
;
A
#
# COMPACT_ATOMS: atom_id res chain seq x y z
N MET A 1 -10.49 7.76 13.29
CA MET A 1 -10.29 6.41 12.72
C MET A 1 -9.28 6.51 11.58
N ILE A 2 -8.71 5.41 11.08
CA ILE A 2 -7.71 5.49 10.02
C ILE A 2 -8.25 6.10 8.72
N GLU A 3 -9.53 5.92 8.44
CA GLU A 3 -10.25 6.53 7.33
C GLU A 3 -10.14 8.06 7.37
N ASP A 4 -10.39 8.67 8.54
CA ASP A 4 -10.30 10.12 8.73
C ASP A 4 -8.88 10.63 8.51
N PHE A 5 -7.88 9.87 8.97
CA PHE A 5 -6.47 10.21 8.78
C PHE A 5 -6.09 10.18 7.30
N LEU A 6 -6.43 9.11 6.59
CA LEU A 6 -6.12 8.94 5.17
C LEU A 6 -6.86 9.99 4.32
N ALA A 7 -8.13 10.29 4.64
CA ALA A 7 -8.89 11.34 3.98
C ALA A 7 -8.28 12.74 4.20
N LYS A 8 -7.81 13.04 5.42
CA LYS A 8 -7.09 14.30 5.72
C LYS A 8 -5.77 14.44 4.95
N LYS A 9 -5.15 13.32 4.58
CA LYS A 9 -3.97 13.29 3.69
C LYS A 9 -4.30 13.44 2.21
N GLY A 10 -5.60 13.55 1.87
CA GLY A 10 -6.08 13.69 0.51
C GLY A 10 -6.17 12.36 -0.26
N TYR A 11 -6.09 11.22 0.43
CA TYR A 11 -6.26 9.91 -0.21
C TYR A 11 -7.74 9.59 -0.34
N SER A 12 -8.11 8.96 -1.46
CA SER A 12 -9.47 8.44 -1.62
C SER A 12 -9.60 7.13 -0.84
N VAL A 13 -10.68 7.00 -0.09
CA VAL A 13 -10.96 5.84 0.75
C VAL A 13 -12.37 5.35 0.42
N GLU A 14 -12.47 4.12 -0.07
CA GLU A 14 -13.73 3.48 -0.43
C GLU A 14 -13.95 2.24 0.43
N LYS A 15 -15.11 2.15 1.08
CA LYS A 15 -15.49 1.00 1.91
C LYS A 15 -16.55 0.16 1.19
N GLN A 16 -16.26 -1.12 0.98
CA GLN A 16 -17.17 -2.10 0.40
C GLN A 16 -17.23 -3.31 1.33
N GLY A 17 -18.26 -3.38 2.17
CA GLY A 17 -18.36 -4.39 3.22
C GLY A 17 -17.19 -4.29 4.22
N GLU A 18 -16.48 -5.41 4.41
CA GLU A 18 -15.30 -5.53 5.28
C GLU A 18 -14.01 -4.99 4.63
N LYS A 19 -14.05 -4.65 3.34
CA LYS A 19 -12.90 -4.19 2.58
C LYS A 19 -12.85 -2.67 2.52
N LEU A 20 -11.69 -2.14 2.88
CA LEU A 20 -11.35 -0.72 2.75
C LEU A 20 -10.28 -0.57 1.67
N SER A 21 -10.62 0.07 0.57
CA SER A 21 -9.69 0.37 -0.52
C SER A 21 -9.16 1.79 -0.35
N VAL A 22 -7.85 1.95 -0.42
CA VAL A 22 -7.15 3.23 -0.24
C VAL A 22 -6.41 3.54 -1.53
N ASN A 23 -6.66 4.71 -2.10
CA ASN A 23 -6.01 5.20 -3.31
C ASN A 23 -5.25 6.51 -3.02
N MET A 24 -3.92 6.45 -3.17
CA MET A 24 -2.99 7.56 -2.96
C MET A 24 -2.69 8.33 -4.27
N GLY A 25 -3.32 7.95 -5.38
CA GLY A 25 -3.10 8.50 -6.72
C GLY A 25 -2.10 7.68 -7.54
N ASP A 26 -0.87 7.53 -7.04
CA ASP A 26 0.20 6.76 -7.69
C ASP A 26 0.28 5.30 -7.23
N TYR A 27 -0.43 4.97 -6.14
CA TYR A 27 -0.47 3.65 -5.55
C TYR A 27 -1.79 3.41 -4.83
N ALA A 28 -2.26 2.16 -4.84
CA ALA A 28 -3.48 1.76 -4.15
C ALA A 28 -3.26 0.45 -3.40
N PHE A 29 -3.92 0.31 -2.26
CA PHE A 29 -3.86 -0.88 -1.44
C PHE A 29 -5.19 -1.11 -0.71
N THR A 30 -5.33 -2.27 -0.09
CA THR A 30 -6.59 -2.63 0.58
C THR A 30 -6.35 -3.12 2.00
N ILE A 31 -7.35 -2.91 2.86
CA ILE A 31 -7.39 -3.40 4.22
C ILE A 31 -8.66 -4.23 4.39
N GLU A 32 -8.53 -5.45 4.88
CA GLU A 32 -9.63 -6.38 5.16
C GLU A 32 -9.47 -6.89 6.60
N GLY A 33 -10.36 -6.47 7.51
CA GLY A 33 -10.23 -6.72 8.94
C GLY A 33 -8.91 -6.20 9.53
N ASN A 34 -8.06 -7.10 10.00
CA ASN A 34 -6.70 -6.85 10.52
C ASN A 34 -5.59 -7.17 9.50
N THR A 35 -5.93 -7.29 8.22
CA THR A 35 -5.00 -7.64 7.15
C THR A 35 -4.82 -6.47 6.18
N LEU A 36 -3.57 -6.12 5.90
CA LEU A 36 -3.18 -5.17 4.86
C LEU A 36 -2.66 -5.93 3.64
N VAL A 37 -3.12 -5.54 2.45
CA VAL A 37 -2.72 -6.14 1.17
C VAL A 37 -2.16 -5.04 0.27
N LEU A 38 -0.88 -5.19 -0.08
CA LEU A 38 -0.09 -4.25 -0.87
C LEU A 38 0.23 -4.88 -2.24
N PRO A 39 -0.47 -4.51 -3.32
CA PRO A 39 -0.25 -5.08 -4.64
C PRO A 39 0.94 -4.43 -5.37
N ILE A 40 1.82 -5.25 -5.93
CA ILE A 40 2.96 -4.83 -6.75
C ILE A 40 2.80 -5.44 -8.14
N PRO A 41 2.71 -4.63 -9.21
CA PRO A 41 2.64 -5.16 -10.57
C PRO A 41 3.99 -5.82 -10.94
N LEU A 42 3.92 -6.98 -11.59
CA LEU A 42 5.06 -7.68 -12.16
C LEU A 42 5.10 -7.44 -13.67
N PRO A 43 6.31 -7.25 -14.25
CA PRO A 43 6.44 -7.01 -15.68
C PRO A 43 6.06 -8.27 -16.47
N THR A 44 5.35 -8.08 -17.58
CA THR A 44 4.91 -9.13 -18.51
C THR A 44 5.76 -9.19 -19.78
N GLY A 45 6.63 -8.19 -19.98
CA GLY A 45 7.49 -8.05 -21.17
C GLY A 45 6.81 -7.34 -22.33
N ARG A 46 5.65 -6.70 -22.10
CA ARG A 46 4.86 -5.97 -23.11
C ARG A 46 4.65 -4.49 -22.75
N GLU A 47 5.22 -4.06 -21.65
CA GLU A 47 5.13 -2.72 -21.11
C GLU A 47 5.93 -1.72 -21.96
N SER A 48 5.38 -0.52 -22.14
CA SER A 48 6.15 0.62 -22.64
C SER A 48 7.15 1.14 -21.59
N LEU A 49 8.05 2.04 -21.98
CA LEU A 49 8.95 2.69 -21.01
C LEU A 49 8.16 3.43 -19.91
N ASP A 50 7.09 4.13 -20.28
CA ASP A 50 6.26 4.86 -19.32
C ASP A 50 5.56 3.92 -18.34
N ASP A 51 5.10 2.76 -18.81
CA ASP A 51 4.53 1.71 -17.96
C ASP A 51 5.56 1.20 -16.95
N LEU A 52 6.79 0.94 -17.40
CA LEU A 52 7.88 0.47 -16.53
C LEU A 52 8.24 1.52 -15.47
N VAL A 53 8.26 2.81 -15.83
CA VAL A 53 8.47 3.91 -14.88
C VAL A 53 7.34 3.95 -13.85
N ALA A 54 6.08 3.88 -14.29
CA ALA A 54 4.92 3.86 -13.40
C ALA A 54 4.93 2.63 -12.46
N MET A 55 5.34 1.47 -12.96
CA MET A 55 5.55 0.28 -12.13
C MET A 55 6.66 0.48 -11.10
N GLY A 56 7.77 1.13 -11.46
CA GLY A 56 8.85 1.48 -10.55
C GLY A 56 8.37 2.38 -9.39
N VAL A 57 7.51 3.35 -9.68
CA VAL A 57 6.88 4.20 -8.65
C VAL A 57 6.03 3.35 -7.69
N LYS A 58 5.19 2.44 -8.21
CA LYS A 58 4.37 1.54 -7.40
C LYS A 58 5.22 0.62 -6.52
N TYR A 59 6.29 0.07 -7.07
CA TYR A 59 7.25 -0.74 -6.31
C TYR A 59 7.89 0.05 -5.17
N ALA A 60 8.34 1.27 -5.44
CA ALA A 60 8.94 2.15 -4.42
C ALA A 60 7.95 2.49 -3.30
N ARG A 61 6.67 2.76 -3.63
CA ARG A 61 5.60 3.00 -2.65
C ARG A 61 5.34 1.77 -1.79
N ALA A 62 5.16 0.61 -2.40
CA ALA A 62 4.93 -0.65 -1.69
C ALA A 62 6.11 -0.97 -0.75
N SER A 63 7.35 -0.85 -1.23
CA SER A 63 8.56 -1.08 -0.44
C SER A 63 8.62 -0.18 0.80
N ARG A 64 8.34 1.12 0.66
CA ARG A 64 8.31 2.05 1.80
C ARG A 64 7.20 1.74 2.79
N LEU A 65 6.00 1.38 2.30
CA LEU A 65 4.91 0.95 3.17
C LEU A 65 5.33 -0.29 3.98
N VAL A 66 5.93 -1.29 3.32
CA VAL A 66 6.44 -2.50 3.97
C VAL A 66 7.49 -2.19 5.04
N GLN A 67 8.44 -1.29 4.75
CA GLN A 67 9.45 -0.85 5.72
C GLN A 67 8.81 -0.17 6.95
N GLY A 68 7.76 0.63 6.75
CA GLY A 68 7.07 1.32 7.84
C GLY A 68 6.19 0.40 8.70
N ILE A 69 5.52 -0.57 8.09
CA ILE A 69 4.64 -1.53 8.80
C ILE A 69 5.42 -2.66 9.48
N GLY A 70 6.58 -3.04 8.93
CA GLY A 70 7.52 -4.02 9.49
C GLY A 70 7.22 -5.49 9.16
N GLU A 71 8.23 -6.34 9.39
CA GLU A 71 8.21 -7.79 9.16
C GLU A 71 7.50 -8.58 10.29
N PRO A 72 7.12 -9.85 10.06
CA PRO A 72 7.13 -10.57 8.79
C PRO A 72 5.97 -10.17 7.87
N VAL A 73 6.13 -10.40 6.56
CA VAL A 73 5.06 -10.29 5.55
C VAL A 73 4.94 -11.60 4.77
N GLU A 74 3.74 -11.91 4.30
CA GLU A 74 3.44 -13.02 3.41
C GLU A 74 3.45 -12.54 1.95
N TYR A 75 3.75 -13.44 1.02
CA TYR A 75 3.76 -13.15 -0.42
C TYR A 75 2.85 -14.12 -1.16
N LYS A 76 2.07 -13.60 -2.10
CA LYS A 76 1.23 -14.40 -3.00
C LYS A 76 1.27 -13.82 -4.41
N ILE A 77 1.39 -14.66 -5.42
CA ILE A 77 1.29 -14.23 -6.82
C ILE A 77 -0.13 -14.51 -7.32
N GLU A 78 -0.76 -13.49 -7.90
CA GLU A 78 -2.06 -13.58 -8.58
C GLU A 78 -1.94 -12.97 -9.97
N GLY A 79 -1.86 -13.82 -10.99
CA GLY A 79 -1.62 -13.39 -12.37
C GLY A 79 -0.29 -12.64 -12.50
N SER A 80 -0.36 -11.38 -12.96
CA SER A 80 0.79 -10.47 -13.09
C SER A 80 0.97 -9.55 -11.88
N THR A 81 0.44 -9.90 -10.71
CA THR A 81 0.56 -9.10 -9.49
C THR A 81 1.14 -9.92 -8.34
N LEU A 82 2.15 -9.37 -7.68
CA LEU A 82 2.63 -9.84 -6.39
C LEU A 82 1.86 -9.11 -5.28
N LEU A 83 1.16 -9.87 -4.45
CA LEU A 83 0.52 -9.36 -3.24
C LEU A 83 1.50 -9.53 -2.07
N VAL A 84 1.82 -8.41 -1.42
CA VAL A 84 2.48 -8.41 -0.11
C VAL A 84 1.40 -8.26 0.96
N ILE A 85 1.31 -9.25 1.84
CA ILE A 85 0.21 -9.38 2.80
C ILE A 85 0.78 -9.28 4.21
N LYS A 86 0.24 -8.35 5.01
CA LYS A 86 0.60 -8.19 6.43
C LYS A 86 -0.64 -8.43 7.28
N ARG A 87 -0.56 -9.43 8.15
CA ARG A 87 -1.58 -9.72 9.16
C ARG A 87 -1.12 -9.16 10.51
N PHE A 88 -1.98 -8.37 11.14
CA PHE A 88 -1.75 -7.80 12.47
C PHE A 88 -2.54 -8.56 13.52
N GLN A 89 -2.13 -8.51 14.78
CA GLN A 89 -2.89 -9.19 15.84
C GLN A 89 -4.22 -8.50 16.09
N THR A 90 -4.24 -7.17 15.99
CA THR A 90 -5.43 -6.35 16.20
C THR A 90 -5.57 -5.28 15.13
N ARG A 91 -6.79 -4.75 14.99
CA ARG A 91 -7.07 -3.61 14.10
C ARG A 91 -6.32 -2.36 14.55
N GLU A 92 -6.24 -2.12 15.85
CA GLU A 92 -5.56 -0.94 16.41
C GLU A 92 -4.05 -0.95 16.10
N GLU A 93 -3.41 -2.13 16.16
CA GLU A 93 -2.01 -2.28 15.78
C GLU A 93 -1.80 -1.94 14.30
N LEU A 94 -2.66 -2.46 13.42
CA LEU A 94 -2.65 -2.14 11.99
C LEU A 94 -2.72 -0.63 11.78
N GLU A 95 -3.70 0.02 12.38
CA GLU A 95 -3.93 1.45 12.18
C GLU A 95 -2.74 2.28 12.61
N LYS A 96 -2.19 2.01 13.80
CA LYS A 96 -1.02 2.72 14.33
C LYS A 96 0.21 2.55 13.44
N ARG A 97 0.46 1.32 12.95
CA ARG A 97 1.61 1.01 12.08
C ARG A 97 1.45 1.65 10.70
N LEU A 98 0.25 1.58 10.13
CA LEU A 98 -0.03 2.16 8.83
C LEU A 98 0.04 3.68 8.83
N ILE A 99 -0.50 4.35 9.86
CA ILE A 99 -0.38 5.81 10.04
C ILE A 99 1.09 6.21 10.02
N LYS A 100 1.92 5.55 10.85
CA LYS A 100 3.36 5.83 10.93
C LYS A 100 4.06 5.58 9.58
N ALA A 101 3.70 4.52 8.87
CA ALA A 101 4.27 4.21 7.56
C ALA A 101 3.93 5.29 6.52
N VAL A 102 2.68 5.75 6.50
CA VAL A 102 2.19 6.81 5.61
C VAL A 102 2.90 8.14 5.89
N GLU A 103 3.06 8.51 7.16
CA GLU A 103 3.81 9.73 7.53
C GLU A 103 5.28 9.66 7.10
N GLY A 104 5.91 8.48 7.21
CA GLY A 104 7.28 8.26 6.76
C GLY A 104 7.47 8.36 5.24
N ILE A 105 6.40 8.19 4.46
CA ILE A 105 6.46 8.30 3.00
C ILE A 105 6.47 9.77 2.55
N GLU A 106 5.78 10.66 3.27
CA GLU A 106 5.66 12.07 2.90
C GLU A 106 6.92 12.88 3.21
N SER A 107 7.66 12.54 4.26
CA SER A 107 8.93 13.21 4.57
C SER A 107 9.98 13.07 3.46
N LEU A 108 9.86 12.03 2.63
CA LEU A 108 10.74 11.75 1.49
C LEU A 108 10.23 12.29 0.15
N ARG A 109 9.03 12.90 0.10
CA ARG A 109 8.48 13.54 -1.12
C ARG A 109 9.32 14.76 -1.56
N TYR A 110 10.23 15.22 -0.71
CA TYR A 110 11.19 16.31 -0.96
C TYR A 110 12.56 15.85 -1.50
N PHE A 111 12.76 14.54 -1.73
CA PHE A 111 14.05 13.98 -2.18
C PHE A 111 14.00 13.34 -3.59
N LEU A 112 12.84 13.30 -4.23
CA LEU A 112 12.64 12.95 -5.64
C LEU A 112 12.23 14.21 -6.39
#